data_AF-A0A9P7CZA4-F1
#
_entry.id   AF-A0A9P7CZA4-F1
#
_cell.length_a   1.000
_cell.length_b   1.000
_cell.length_c   1.000
_cell.angle_alpha   90.00
_cell.angle_beta   90.00
_cell.angle_gamma   90.00
#
_symmetry.space_group_name_H-M   'P 1'
#
loop_
_entity.id
_entity.type
_entity.pdbx_description
1 polymer ?
#
loop_
_entity_poly.entity_id
_entity_poly.type
_entity_poly.pdbx_seq_one_letter_code
_entity_poly.pdbx_strand_id
1 'polypeptide(L)' 'MDLPKRFASDQCRLPTEVLCHIFVHCLPKTDYTRPQSQSPPILLTRICRRWREVAVDMPSLWCRLSIAVDKTNWQNHMQ' A
#
# COMPACT_ATOMS: atom_id res chain seq x y z
N MET A 1 -12.70 19.65 6.11
CA MET A 1 -13.45 18.39 6.32
C MET A 1 -12.68 17.59 7.35
N ASP A 2 -12.85 17.94 8.62
CA ASP A 2 -12.16 17.32 9.75
C ASP A 2 -12.90 16.03 10.14
N LEU A 3 -12.42 14.89 9.64
CA LEU A 3 -12.86 13.60 10.16
C LEU A 3 -12.45 13.51 11.64
N PRO A 4 -13.36 13.13 12.56
CA PRO A 4 -13.02 13.01 13.97
C PRO A 4 -11.88 12.01 14.17
N LYS A 5 -10.80 12.44 14.82
CA LYS A 5 -9.61 11.65 15.22
C LYS A 5 -9.94 10.33 15.94
N ARG A 6 -11.19 10.14 16.38
CA ARG A 6 -11.70 8.93 17.03
C ARG A 6 -11.71 7.71 16.10
N PHE A 7 -12.12 7.85 14.84
CA PHE A 7 -12.22 6.69 13.92
C PHE A 7 -10.86 6.11 13.53
N ALA A 8 -9.84 6.96 13.35
CA ALA A 8 -8.49 6.51 13.05
C ALA A 8 -7.91 5.66 14.19
N SER A 9 -8.25 5.97 15.44
CA SER A 9 -7.81 5.20 16.62
C SER A 9 -8.43 3.80 16.66
N ASP A 10 -9.71 3.68 16.31
CA ASP A 10 -10.43 2.39 16.33
C ASP A 10 -10.01 1.47 15.17
N GLN A 11 -9.74 2.04 13.99
CA GLN A 11 -9.26 1.28 12.85
C GLN A 11 -7.87 0.68 13.08
N CYS A 12 -7.03 1.30 13.93
CA CYS A 12 -5.75 0.73 14.34
C CYS A 12 -5.90 -0.35 15.44
N ARG A 13 -7.10 -0.56 16.01
CA ARG A 13 -7.37 -1.60 17.02
C ARG A 13 -7.96 -2.89 16.43
N LEU A 14 -8.20 -2.93 15.13
CA LEU A 14 -8.69 -4.13 14.47
C LEU A 14 -7.70 -5.30 14.64
N PRO A 15 -8.20 -6.53 14.82
CA PRO A 15 -7.38 -7.74 14.74
C PRO A 15 -6.66 -7.84 13.40
N THR A 16 -5.50 -8.51 13.41
CA THR A 16 -4.67 -8.68 12.21
C THR A 16 -5.46 -9.37 11.08
N GLU A 17 -6.28 -10.36 11.41
CA GLU A 17 -7.10 -11.11 10.47
C GLU A 17 -8.08 -10.19 9.73
N VAL A 18 -8.73 -9.28 10.46
CA VAL A 18 -9.68 -8.32 9.89
C VAL A 18 -8.95 -7.34 8.97
N LEU A 19 -7.76 -6.86 9.36
CA LEU A 19 -6.93 -6.02 8.51
C LEU A 19 -6.53 -6.75 7.22
N CYS A 20 -6.08 -7.99 7.31
CA CYS A 20 -5.75 -8.81 6.15
C CYS A 20 -6.94 -8.96 5.20
N HIS A 21 -8.15 -9.20 5.72
CA HIS A 21 -9.36 -9.27 4.90
C HIS A 21 -9.65 -7.95 4.18
N ILE A 22 -9.57 -6.81 4.90
CA ILE A 22 -9.73 -5.49 4.29
C ILE A 22 -8.70 -5.31 3.17
N PHE A 23 -7.43 -5.64 3.41
CA PHE A 23 -6.36 -5.45 2.45
C PHE A 23 -6.58 -6.24 1.16
N VAL A 24 -7.02 -7.50 1.26
CA VAL A 24 -7.37 -8.34 0.10
C VAL A 24 -8.50 -7.72 -0.72
N HIS A 25 -9.53 -7.17 -0.06
CA HIS A 25 -10.63 -6.50 -0.75
C HIS A 25 -10.24 -5.16 -1.38
N CYS A 26 -9.18 -4.52 -0.89
CA CYS A 26 -8.65 -3.31 -1.51
C CYS A 26 -7.79 -3.59 -2.75
N LEU A 27 -7.26 -4.81 -2.93
CA LEU A 27 -6.36 -5.09 -4.04
C LEU A 27 -7.04 -4.85 -5.41
N PRO A 28 -6.29 -4.36 -6.40
CA PRO A 28 -6.82 -4.23 -7.75
C PRO A 28 -7.21 -5.59 -8.31
N LYS A 29 -8.35 -5.63 -9.01
CA LYS A 29 -8.83 -6.84 -9.72
C LYS A 29 -8.01 -7.16 -10.96
N THR A 30 -7.28 -6.17 -11.49
CA THR A 30 -6.40 -6.31 -12.65
C THR A 30 -5.00 -6.72 -12.20
N ASP A 31 -4.33 -7.49 -13.03
CA ASP A 31 -2.95 -7.89 -12.76
C ASP A 31 -1.98 -6.70 -12.94
N TYR A 32 -0.99 -6.60 -12.06
CA TYR A 32 0.18 -5.73 -12.17
C TYR A 32 -0.11 -4.22 -12.24
N THR A 33 -0.64 -3.64 -11.17
CA THR A 33 -0.78 -2.18 -11.09
C THR A 33 0.56 -1.51 -10.77
N ARG A 34 0.86 -0.43 -11.51
CA ARG A 34 1.96 0.47 -11.16
C ARG A 34 1.72 1.04 -9.76
N PRO A 35 2.71 1.04 -8.85
CA PRO A 35 2.56 1.66 -7.55
C PRO A 35 2.21 3.14 -7.71
N GLN A 36 1.07 3.53 -7.17
CA GLN A 36 0.69 4.92 -7.01
C GLN A 36 0.48 5.19 -5.52
N SER A 37 0.76 6.41 -5.11
CA SER A 37 0.59 6.87 -3.73
C SER A 37 -0.81 6.65 -3.16
N GLN A 38 -1.82 6.55 -4.04
CA GLN A 38 -3.23 6.36 -3.71
C GLN A 38 -3.74 4.96 -4.08
N SER A 39 -2.89 4.06 -4.58
CA SER A 39 -3.28 2.68 -4.90
C SER A 39 -2.76 1.72 -3.83
N PRO A 40 -3.50 0.64 -3.52
CA PRO A 40 -2.94 -0.47 -2.76
C PRO A 40 -1.82 -1.16 -3.57
N PRO A 41 -0.84 -1.79 -2.91
CA PRO A 41 -0.69 -1.88 -1.44
C PRO A 41 -0.14 -0.59 -0.78
N ILE A 42 0.34 0.38 -1.55
CA ILE A 42 1.02 1.58 -1.05
C ILE A 42 0.13 2.42 -0.14
N LEU A 43 -1.13 2.64 -0.52
CA LEU A 43 -2.09 3.39 0.30
C LEU A 43 -2.25 2.80 1.71
N LEU A 44 -2.29 1.47 1.82
CA LEU A 44 -2.52 0.77 3.09
C LEU A 44 -1.38 1.00 4.09
N THR A 45 -0.15 1.19 3.59
CA THR A 45 1.03 1.47 4.42
C THR A 45 1.06 2.89 5.01
N ARG A 46 0.16 3.78 4.57
CA ARG A 46 0.15 5.21 4.94
C ARG A 46 -0.95 5.61 5.92
N ILE A 47 -1.85 4.67 6.26
CA ILE A 47 -3.02 4.97 7.10
C ILE A 47 -2.63 5.15 8.56
N CYS A 48 -2.04 4.14 9.20
CA CYS A 48 -1.44 4.25 10.52
C CYS A 48 -0.30 3.25 10.71
N ARG A 49 0.46 3.40 11.81
CA ARG A 49 1.63 2.54 12.10
C ARG A 49 1.27 1.04 12.10
N ARG A 50 0.16 0.67 12.74
CA ARG A 50 -0.33 -0.72 12.80
C ARG A 50 -0.68 -1.28 11.42
N TRP A 51 -1.39 -0.51 10.60
CA TRP A 51 -1.74 -0.93 9.24
C TRP A 51 -0.48 -1.15 8.39
N ARG A 52 0.52 -0.27 8.54
CA ARG A 52 1.82 -0.43 7.89
C ARG A 52 2.53 -1.71 8.30
N GLU A 53 2.60 -2.01 9.59
CA GLU A 53 3.23 -3.23 10.11
C GLU A 53 2.57 -4.47 9.49
N VAL A 54 1.24 -4.58 9.55
CA VAL A 54 0.51 -5.72 8.95
C VAL A 54 0.65 -5.78 7.43
N ALA A 55 0.57 -4.64 6.73
CA ALA A 55 0.64 -4.62 5.27
C ALA A 55 2.04 -5.02 4.76
N VAL A 56 3.11 -4.59 5.44
CA VAL A 56 4.49 -4.97 5.12
C VAL A 56 4.70 -6.47 5.36
N ASP A 57 4.16 -7.01 6.46
CA ASP A 57 4.28 -8.42 6.83
C ASP A 57 3.33 -9.37 6.07
N MET A 58 2.60 -8.88 5.06
CA MET A 58 1.66 -9.66 4.26
C MET A 58 2.16 -9.83 2.80
N PRO A 59 3.02 -10.83 2.49
CA PRO A 59 3.62 -11.02 1.17
C PRO A 59 2.62 -11.05 0.01
N SER A 60 1.43 -11.61 0.21
CA SER A 60 0.37 -11.71 -0.80
C SER A 60 -0.09 -10.35 -1.33
N LEU A 61 0.08 -9.26 -0.58
CA LEU A 61 -0.23 -7.90 -1.05
C LEU A 61 0.78 -7.38 -2.07
N TRP A 62 2.01 -7.90 -2.03
CA TRP A 62 3.13 -7.41 -2.82
C TRP A 62 3.36 -8.22 -4.11
N CYS A 63 2.74 -9.40 -4.22
CA CYS A 63 2.87 -10.29 -5.38
C CYS A 63 2.37 -9.69 -6.71
N ARG A 64 1.56 -8.62 -6.67
CA ARG A 64 0.95 -7.99 -7.86
C ARG A 64 1.49 -6.58 -8.14
N LEU A 65 2.65 -6.25 -7.59
CA LEU A 65 3.28 -4.94 -7.76
C LEU A 65 4.21 -4.91 -8.98
N SER A 66 4.01 -3.97 -9.91
CA SER A 66 4.88 -3.78 -11.08
C SER A 66 5.65 -2.46 -11.00
N ILE A 67 6.98 -2.53 -10.92
CA ILE A 67 7.86 -1.36 -10.85
C ILE A 67 8.46 -1.12 -12.23
N ALA A 68 8.08 -0.02 -12.87
CA ALA A 68 8.72 0.45 -14.09
C ALA A 68 9.97 1.27 -13.71
N VAL A 69 11.14 0.78 -14.09
CA VAL A 69 12.41 1.53 -13.97
C VAL A 69 12.54 2.41 -15.20
N ASP A 70 12.57 3.73 -15.01
CA ASP A 70 12.83 4.67 -16.08
C ASP A 70 14.29 4.55 -16.53
N LYS A 71 14.53 4.31 -17.83
CA LYS A 71 15.87 4.11 -18.39
C LYS A 71 16.58 5.43 -18.73
N THR A 72 15.89 6.56 -18.61
CA THR A 72 16.27 7.82 -19.28
C THR A 72 17.40 8.59 -18.59
N ASN A 73 17.78 8.24 -17.36
CA ASN A 73 18.79 9.01 -16.61
C ASN A 73 20.23 8.49 -16.74
N TRP A 74 20.48 7.30 -17.27
CA TRP A 74 21.85 6.74 -17.30
C TRP A 74 22.67 7.19 -18.50
N GLN A 75 22.03 7.80 -19.51
CA GLN A 75 22.70 8.26 -20.74
C GLN A 75 23.27 9.69 -20.62
N ASN A 76 22.81 10.50 -19.65
CA ASN A 76 23.23 11.89 -19.50
C ASN A 76 24.51 12.10 -18.66
N HIS A 77 25.08 11.03 -18.11
CA HIS A 77 26.31 11.09 -17.29
C HIS A 77 27.54 10.43 -17.96
N MET A 78 27.44 10.04 -19.24
CA MET A 78 28.54 9.46 -20.02
C MET A 78 28.95 10.32 -21.24
N GLN A 79 28.60 11.61 -21.25
CA GLN A 79 29.10 12.59 -22.23
C GLN A 79 29.89 13.70 -21.57
#